data_AF-A0A1K1RBX8-F1
#
_entry.id   AF-A0A1K1RBX8-F1
#
_cell.length_a   1.000
_cell.length_b   1.000
_cell.length_c   1.000
_cell.angle_alpha   90.00
_cell.angle_beta   90.00
_cell.angle_gamma   90.00
#
_symmetry.space_group_name_H-M   'P 1'
#
loop_
_entity.id
_entity.type
_entity.pdbx_description
1 polymer ?
#
loop_
_entity_poly.entity_id
_entity_poly.type
_entity_poly.pdbx_seq_one_letter_code
_entity_poly.pdbx_strand_id
1 'polypeptide(L)'
;MTVFTTLAILALVFFVAHVILLFTSFGKNGYQKKRYFYSHLTLWIAGVLVFLMTALFAGKQVSPILDVFDTFGKQSLILGGVVVLSLTAHTICRYLVIPRFR
;
A
#
# COMPACT_ATOMS: atom_id res chain seq x y z
N MET A 1 14.07 -2.93 -19.51
CA MET A 1 13.02 -2.69 -18.50
C MET A 1 11.68 -2.91 -19.16
N THR A 2 10.92 -3.93 -18.76
CA THR A 2 9.53 -4.11 -19.23
C THR A 2 8.60 -3.20 -18.42
N VAL A 3 7.46 -2.82 -19.00
CA VAL A 3 6.42 -2.00 -18.30
C VAL A 3 6.06 -2.62 -16.95
N PHE A 4 6.01 -3.95 -16.89
CA PHE A 4 5.83 -4.74 -15.67
C PHE A 4 6.89 -4.44 -14.60
N THR A 5 8.18 -4.56 -14.94
CA THR A 5 9.28 -4.28 -13.99
C THR A 5 9.28 -2.83 -13.50
N THR A 6 8.95 -1.87 -14.37
CA THR A 6 8.90 -0.45 -13.98
C THR A 6 7.78 -0.19 -12.97
N LEU A 7 6.58 -0.74 -13.19
CA LEU A 7 5.45 -0.62 -12.25
C LEU A 7 5.75 -1.30 -10.92
N ALA A 8 6.39 -2.48 -10.95
CA ALA A 8 6.78 -3.21 -9.73
C ALA A 8 7.79 -2.40 -8.91
N ILE A 9 8.81 -1.83 -9.55
CA ILE A 9 9.82 -1.00 -8.89
C ILE A 9 9.18 0.27 -8.31
N LEU A 10 8.31 0.95 -9.06
CA LEU A 10 7.58 2.13 -8.56
C LEU A 10 6.72 1.80 -7.33
N ALA A 11 5.94 0.71 -7.39
CA ALA A 11 5.13 0.28 -6.25
C ALA A 11 5.99 -0.02 -5.02
N LEU A 12 7.15 -0.67 -5.21
CA LEU A 12 8.10 -0.94 -4.14
C LEU A 12 8.68 0.35 -3.53
N VAL A 13 9.09 1.30 -4.36
CA VAL A 13 9.62 2.59 -3.89
C VAL A 13 8.57 3.37 -3.09
N PHE A 14 7.33 3.42 -3.57
CA PHE A 14 6.23 4.07 -2.83
C PHE A 14 5.92 3.36 -1.51
N PHE A 15 6.00 2.03 -1.46
CA PHE A 15 5.84 1.27 -0.23
C PHE A 15 6.97 1.54 0.78
N VAL A 16 8.22 1.58 0.32
CA VAL A 16 9.36 1.94 1.18
C VAL A 16 9.23 3.38 1.70
N ALA A 17 8.87 4.32 0.81
CA ALA A 17 8.62 5.71 1.19
C ALA A 17 7.49 5.82 2.23
N HIS A 18 6.42 5.04 2.08
CA HIS A 18 5.33 4.94 3.04
C HIS A 18 5.83 4.55 4.44
N VAL A 19 6.60 3.47 4.53
CA VAL A 19 7.14 2.95 5.80
C VAL A 19 8.04 3.98 6.48
N ILE A 20 8.94 4.61 5.72
CA ILE A 20 9.83 5.66 6.25
C ILE A 20 9.01 6.87 6.74
N LEU A 21 8.02 7.33 5.97
CA LEU A 21 7.14 8.44 6.38
C LEU A 21 6.30 8.07 7.60
N LEU A 22 5.87 6.81 7.72
CA LEU A 22 5.11 6.32 8.86
C LEU A 22 5.96 6.39 10.13
N PHE A 23 7.15 5.78 10.13
CA PHE A 23 8.05 5.82 11.29
C PHE A 23 8.48 7.25 11.63
N THR A 24 8.77 8.09 10.65
CA THR A 24 9.14 9.49 10.89
C THR A 24 7.97 10.40 11.26
N SER A 25 6.72 9.92 11.15
CA SER A 25 5.53 10.64 11.63
C SER A 25 5.27 10.47 13.13
N PHE A 26 5.86 9.43 13.75
CA PHE A 26 5.78 9.13 15.18
C PHE A 26 7.15 9.32 15.82
N GLY A 27 7.43 10.52 16.34
CA GLY A 27 8.75 10.87 16.89
C GLY A 27 8.68 11.48 18.29
N LYS A 28 9.86 11.82 18.83
CA LYS A 28 10.01 12.45 20.16
C LYS A 28 9.26 13.79 20.31
N ASN A 29 8.99 14.48 19.19
CA ASN A 29 8.22 15.72 19.15
C ASN A 29 6.70 15.50 18.99
N GLY A 30 6.21 14.30 19.25
CA GLY A 30 4.80 13.93 19.16
C GLY A 30 4.33 13.52 17.75
N TYR A 31 3.01 13.39 17.60
CA TYR A 31 2.34 12.92 16.40
C TYR A 31 2.23 14.00 15.30
N GLN A 32 2.90 13.79 14.16
CA GLN A 32 2.89 14.70 13.02
C GLN A 32 1.81 14.32 11.98
N LYS A 33 0.59 14.84 12.17
CA LYS A 33 -0.59 14.59 11.30
C LYS A 33 -0.32 14.72 9.80
N LYS A 34 0.43 15.74 9.37
CA LYS A 34 0.72 15.97 7.94
C LYS A 34 1.55 14.84 7.34
N ARG A 35 2.63 14.43 8.00
CA ARG A 35 3.50 13.32 7.55
C ARG A 35 2.75 11.98 7.55
N TYR A 36 1.90 11.77 8.55
CA TYR A 36 1.05 10.59 8.62
C TYR A 36 0.07 10.50 7.43
N PHE A 37 -0.51 11.62 7.00
CA PHE A 37 -1.36 11.68 5.81
C PHE A 37 -0.56 11.40 4.52
N TYR A 38 0.62 12.01 4.35
CA TYR A 38 1.48 11.74 3.19
C TYR A 38 1.93 10.28 3.13
N SER A 39 2.24 9.66 4.28
CA SER A 39 2.51 8.24 4.37
C SER A 39 1.34 7.43 3.80
N HIS A 40 0.10 7.70 4.22
CA HIS A 40 -1.07 7.00 3.68
C HIS A 40 -1.26 7.22 2.18
N LEU A 41 -1.08 8.45 1.71
CA LEU A 41 -1.17 8.76 0.28
C LEU A 41 -0.18 7.91 -0.55
N THR A 42 1.06 7.77 -0.09
CA THR A 42 2.06 6.94 -0.78
C THR A 42 1.67 5.45 -0.82
N LEU A 43 1.05 4.93 0.24
CA LEU A 43 0.52 3.56 0.25
C LEU A 43 -0.65 3.37 -0.71
N TRP A 44 -1.55 4.35 -0.78
CA TRP A 44 -2.67 4.33 -1.73
C TRP A 44 -2.16 4.33 -3.18
N ILE A 45 -1.14 5.14 -3.49
CA ILE A 45 -0.50 5.14 -4.80
C ILE A 45 0.12 3.77 -5.11
N ALA A 46 0.83 3.16 -4.15
CA ALA A 46 1.37 1.81 -4.31
C ALA A 46 0.25 0.78 -4.56
N GLY A 47 -0.86 0.85 -3.82
CA GLY A 47 -2.02 -0.02 -4.00
C GLY A 47 -2.66 0.12 -5.39
N VAL A 48 -2.84 1.35 -5.88
CA VAL A 48 -3.36 1.63 -7.23
C VAL A 48 -2.41 1.09 -8.31
N LEU A 49 -1.10 1.23 -8.12
CA LEU A 49 -0.10 0.67 -9.05
C LEU A 49 -0.17 -0.86 -9.11
N VAL A 50 -0.28 -1.53 -7.97
CA VAL A 50 -0.43 -3.00 -7.90
C VAL A 50 -1.75 -3.45 -8.51
N PHE A 51 -2.83 -2.70 -8.28
CA PHE A 51 -4.13 -2.96 -8.92
C PHE A 51 -4.04 -2.82 -10.44
N LEU A 52 -3.41 -1.75 -10.94
CA LEU A 52 -3.15 -1.56 -12.38
C LEU A 52 -2.30 -2.69 -12.96
N MET A 53 -1.26 -3.13 -12.25
CA MET A 53 -0.48 -4.29 -12.68
C MET A 53 -1.34 -5.54 -12.82
N THR A 54 -2.22 -5.78 -11.86
CA THR A 54 -3.14 -6.92 -11.89
C THR A 54 -4.13 -6.79 -13.05
N ALA A 55 -4.73 -5.62 -13.25
CA ALA A 55 -5.68 -5.38 -14.33
C ALA A 55 -5.03 -5.53 -15.72
N LEU A 56 -3.75 -5.20 -15.88
CA LEU A 56 -3.05 -5.21 -17.17
C LEU A 56 -2.32 -6.52 -17.49
N PHE A 57 -1.86 -7.26 -16.47
CA PHE A 57 -0.96 -8.39 -16.61
C PHE A 57 -1.47 -9.72 -16.02
N ALA A 58 -2.59 -9.74 -15.28
CA ALA A 58 -3.18 -11.01 -14.85
C ALA A 58 -3.65 -11.82 -16.08
N GLY A 59 -3.39 -13.13 -16.07
CA GLY A 59 -3.76 -14.06 -17.14
C GLY A 59 -2.75 -14.16 -18.28
N LYS A 60 -1.67 -13.37 -18.23
CA LYS A 60 -0.66 -13.30 -19.30
C LYS A 60 0.58 -14.15 -19.03
N GLN A 61 0.60 -14.95 -17.97
CA GLN A 61 1.75 -15.76 -17.57
C GLN A 61 3.04 -14.96 -17.32
N VAL A 62 2.89 -13.67 -16.97
CA VAL A 62 4.01 -12.78 -16.65
C VAL A 62 4.48 -12.99 -15.21
N SER A 63 3.58 -13.32 -14.29
CA SER A 63 3.90 -13.64 -12.91
C SER A 63 2.87 -14.60 -12.32
N PRO A 64 3.30 -15.75 -11.78
CA PRO A 64 2.39 -16.71 -11.13
C PRO A 64 1.54 -16.08 -10.03
N ILE A 65 2.06 -15.03 -9.37
CA ILE A 65 1.39 -14.33 -8.27
C ILE A 65 0.23 -13.47 -8.78
N LEU A 66 0.39 -12.81 -9.94
CA LEU A 66 -0.66 -11.98 -10.53
C LEU A 66 -1.70 -12.81 -11.25
N ASP A 67 -1.31 -13.94 -11.83
CA ASP A 67 -2.23 -14.88 -12.48
C ASP A 67 -3.18 -15.53 -11.48
N VAL A 68 -2.86 -15.52 -10.17
CA VAL A 68 -3.84 -15.87 -9.14
C VAL A 68 -5.08 -14.98 -9.28
N PHE A 69 -4.94 -13.72 -9.66
CA PHE A 69 -5.99 -12.71 -9.76
C PHE A 69 -6.57 -12.53 -11.18
N ASP A 70 -6.50 -13.55 -12.03
CA ASP A 70 -6.96 -13.49 -13.43
C ASP A 70 -8.47 -13.25 -13.61
N THR A 71 -9.29 -13.52 -12.58
CA THR A 71 -10.73 -13.30 -12.65
C THR A 71 -11.17 -12.02 -11.93
N PHE A 72 -12.21 -11.36 -12.46
CA PHE A 72 -12.83 -10.15 -11.85
C PHE A 72 -13.13 -10.32 -10.36
N GLY A 73 -13.66 -11.50 -9.97
CA GLY A 73 -13.93 -11.82 -8.57
C GLY A 73 -12.67 -11.79 -7.71
N LYS A 74 -11.56 -12.34 -8.19
CA LYS A 74 -10.29 -12.34 -7.46
C LYS A 74 -9.63 -10.95 -7.46
N GLN A 75 -9.74 -10.17 -8.53
CA GLN A 75 -9.29 -8.78 -8.55
C GLN A 75 -10.01 -7.93 -7.49
N SER A 76 -11.30 -8.20 -7.23
CA SER A 76 -12.05 -7.52 -6.17
C SER A 76 -11.52 -7.84 -4.77
N LEU A 77 -10.89 -9.01 -4.56
CA LEU A 77 -10.22 -9.34 -3.30
C LEU A 77 -9.04 -8.41 -3.01
N ILE A 78 -8.40 -7.84 -4.03
CA ILE A 78 -7.35 -6.82 -3.85
C ILE A 78 -7.97 -5.56 -3.23
N LEU A 79 -9.12 -5.11 -3.73
CA LEU A 79 -9.84 -3.96 -3.17
C LEU A 79 -10.30 -4.24 -1.73
N GLY A 80 -10.88 -5.43 -1.48
CA GLY A 80 -11.27 -5.86 -0.15
C GLY A 80 -10.08 -5.90 0.82
N GLY A 81 -8.96 -6.49 0.38
CA GLY A 81 -7.72 -6.55 1.14
C GLY A 81 -7.15 -5.17 1.47
N VAL A 82 -7.15 -4.24 0.51
CA VAL A 82 -6.71 -2.85 0.71
C VAL A 82 -7.58 -2.14 1.75
N VAL A 83 -8.91 -2.30 1.69
CA VAL A 83 -9.82 -1.69 2.66
C VAL A 83 -9.59 -2.26 4.05
N VAL A 84 -9.51 -3.59 4.19
CA VAL A 84 -9.25 -4.26 5.47
C VAL A 84 -7.91 -3.83 6.05
N LEU A 85 -6.82 -3.91 5.28
CA LEU A 85 -5.49 -3.47 5.72
C LEU A 85 -5.47 -1.99 6.11
N SER A 86 -6.13 -1.13 5.34
CA SER A 86 -6.22 0.31 5.63
C SER A 86 -6.96 0.58 6.94
N LEU A 87 -8.07 -0.11 7.20
CA LEU A 87 -8.84 0.00 8.45
C LEU A 87 -8.04 -0.56 9.64
N THR A 88 -7.39 -1.71 9.47
CA THR A 88 -6.53 -2.31 10.50
C THR A 88 -5.36 -1.39 10.84
N ALA A 89 -4.69 -0.81 9.84
CA ALA A 89 -3.60 0.14 10.07
C ALA A 89 -4.08 1.41 10.79
N HIS A 90 -5.24 1.96 10.41
CA HIS A 90 -5.82 3.13 11.07
C HIS A 90 -6.25 2.84 12.51
N THR A 91 -6.86 1.68 12.76
CA THR A 91 -7.27 1.29 14.12
C THR A 91 -6.06 1.06 15.02
N ILE A 92 -5.04 0.33 14.54
CA ILE A 92 -3.77 0.17 15.27
C ILE A 92 -3.12 1.53 15.55
N CYS A 93 -2.99 2.39 14.55
CA CYS A 93 -2.40 3.71 14.75
C CYS A 93 -3.20 4.53 15.76
N ARG A 94 -4.53 4.51 15.68
CA ARG A 94 -5.39 5.32 16.54
C ARG A 94 -5.44 4.84 17.99
N TYR A 95 -5.46 3.54 18.21
CA TYR A 95 -5.63 2.96 19.55
C TYR A 95 -4.33 2.53 20.23
N LEU A 96 -3.28 2.19 19.47
CA LEU A 96 -2.02 1.69 20.03
C LEU A 96 -0.86 2.66 19.86
N VAL A 97 -0.74 3.30 18.70
CA VAL A 97 0.42 4.15 18.39
C VAL A 97 0.21 5.57 18.93
N ILE A 98 -0.85 6.27 18.52
CA ILE A 98 -1.10 7.67 18.92
C ILE A 98 -1.10 7.88 20.45
N PRO A 99 -1.73 7.02 21.28
CA PRO A 99 -1.72 7.20 22.73
C PRO A 99 -0.34 7.10 23.36
N ARG A 100 0.61 6.42 22.71
CA ARG A 100 1.99 6.27 23.18
C ARG A 100 2.88 7.48 22.86
N PHE A 101 2.44 8.33 21.94
CA PHE A 101 3.13 9.57 21.52
C PHE A 101 2.33 10.83 21.87
N ARG A 102 1.32 10.70 22.76
CA ARG A 102 0.51 11.81 23.26
C ARG A 102 1.03 12.29 24.60
#